data_AF-W2CUJ7-F1
#
_entry.id   AF-W2CUJ7-F1
#
_cell.length_a   1.000
_cell.length_b   1.000
_cell.length_c   1.000
_cell.angle_alpha   90.00
_cell.angle_beta   90.00
_cell.angle_gamma   90.00
#
_symmetry.space_group_name_H-M   'P 1'
#
loop_
_entity.id
_entity.type
_entity.pdbx_description
1 polymer ?
#
loop_
_entity_poly.entity_id
_entity_poly.type
_entity_poly.pdbx_seq_one_letter_code
_entity_poly.pdbx_strand_id
1 'polypeptide(L)'
;RLRRREPQAIIVAMLHWGLEHDTLPTRRQRIAVRRLVAAGADCLVGHHTHTAHPSEWVQGRPVFYGLGNFIFDPVRPLNAAAWLLRMDVTRDTIHYRLHPIRIIDCTPRLH
;
A
#
# COMPACT_ATOMS: atom_id res chain seq x y z
N ARG A 1 -12.40 16.90 -5.42
CA ARG A 1 -12.65 17.39 -6.81
C ARG A 1 -12.84 16.23 -7.79
N LEU A 2 -12.12 15.09 -7.69
CA LEU A 2 -12.33 13.91 -8.54
C LEU A 2 -13.65 13.16 -8.27
N ARG A 3 -13.89 12.71 -7.03
CA ARG A 3 -15.13 12.02 -6.61
C ARG A 3 -16.42 12.74 -7.00
N ARG A 4 -16.43 14.08 -7.00
CA ARG A 4 -17.62 14.86 -7.41
C ARG A 4 -17.88 14.79 -8.92
N ARG A 5 -16.83 14.68 -9.73
CA ARG A 5 -16.92 14.58 -11.19
C ARG A 5 -17.23 13.13 -11.60
N GLU A 6 -16.61 12.18 -10.91
CA GLU A 6 -16.73 10.74 -11.16
C GLU A 6 -17.29 10.02 -9.92
N PRO A 7 -18.58 10.15 -9.62
CA PRO A 7 -19.16 9.61 -8.38
C PRO A 7 -19.08 8.08 -8.29
N GLN A 8 -19.11 7.40 -9.44
CA GLN A 8 -19.09 5.94 -9.54
C GLN A 8 -17.70 5.35 -9.78
N ALA A 9 -16.65 6.17 -9.94
CA ALA A 9 -15.32 5.63 -10.17
C ALA A 9 -14.72 5.05 -8.89
N ILE A 10 -14.05 3.91 -8.97
CA ILE A 10 -13.18 3.45 -7.90
C ILE A 10 -11.86 4.23 -7.97
N ILE A 11 -11.51 4.91 -6.87
CA ILE A 11 -10.33 5.76 -6.74
C ILE A 11 -9.30 5.03 -5.87
N VAL A 12 -8.29 4.49 -6.52
CA VAL A 12 -7.10 3.94 -5.87
C VAL A 12 -5.98 4.98 -5.90
N ALA A 13 -5.49 5.40 -4.73
CA ALA A 13 -4.39 6.35 -4.63
C ALA A 13 -3.06 5.62 -4.45
N MET A 14 -2.15 5.77 -5.41
CA MET A 14 -0.77 5.26 -5.33
C MET A 14 0.16 6.35 -4.80
N LEU A 15 0.88 6.07 -3.72
CA LEU A 15 1.59 7.08 -2.94
C LEU A 15 3.06 6.67 -2.76
N HIS A 16 3.97 7.60 -3.05
CA HIS A 16 5.40 7.43 -2.82
C HIS A 16 5.78 8.26 -1.58
N TRP A 17 5.95 7.62 -0.42
CA TRP A 17 6.01 8.32 0.86
C TRP A 17 6.60 7.50 2.02
N GLY A 18 6.68 8.12 3.19
CA GLY A 18 7.16 7.46 4.41
C GLY A 18 8.64 7.65 4.61
N LEU A 19 9.19 6.94 5.59
CA LEU A 19 10.60 6.96 5.93
C LEU A 19 11.25 5.67 5.45
N GLU A 20 12.39 5.79 4.77
CA GLU A 20 13.16 4.64 4.30
C GLU A 20 13.56 3.74 5.46
N HIS A 21 13.41 2.43 5.26
CA HIS A 21 13.80 1.38 6.20
C HIS A 21 13.09 1.37 7.55
N ASP A 22 12.04 2.20 7.73
CA ASP A 22 11.17 2.12 8.90
C ASP A 22 10.13 1.01 8.72
N THR A 23 9.67 0.40 9.81
CA THR A 23 8.69 -0.69 9.80
C THR A 23 7.27 -0.22 10.07
N LEU A 24 7.09 1.04 10.48
CA LEU A 24 5.81 1.61 10.87
C LEU A 24 5.47 2.88 10.08
N PRO A 25 4.18 3.12 9.82
CA PRO A 25 3.77 4.34 9.17
C PRO A 25 3.92 5.55 10.10
N THR A 26 4.50 6.61 9.57
CA THR A 26 4.71 7.88 10.27
C THR A 26 3.40 8.56 10.63
N ARG A 27 3.42 9.44 11.64
CA ARG A 27 2.27 10.30 11.99
C ARG A 27 1.77 11.11 10.78
N ARG A 28 2.68 11.59 9.93
CA ARG A 28 2.34 12.34 8.70
C ARG A 28 1.56 11.48 7.72
N GLN A 29 1.99 10.23 7.48
CA GLN A 29 1.25 9.28 6.63
C GLN A 29 -0.15 9.03 7.18
N ARG A 30 -0.29 8.74 8.48
CA ARG A 30 -1.61 8.51 9.10
C ARG A 30 -2.56 9.70 8.97
N ILE A 31 -2.05 10.93 9.10
CA ILE A 31 -2.86 12.15 8.88
C ILE A 31 -3.27 12.27 7.41
N ALA A 32 -2.35 12.01 6.48
CA ALA A 32 -2.61 12.07 5.05
C ALA A 32 -3.65 11.03 4.61
N VAL A 33 -3.58 9.80 5.12
CA VAL A 33 -4.58 8.74 4.89
C VAL A 33 -5.97 9.22 5.24
N ARG A 34 -6.17 9.76 6.45
CA ARG A 34 -7.50 10.26 6.88
C ARG A 34 -8.02 11.35 5.95
N ARG A 35 -7.16 12.24 5.48
CA ARG A 35 -7.53 13.32 4.54
C ARG A 35 -7.90 12.77 3.16
N LEU A 36 -7.15 11.80 2.65
CA LEU A 36 -7.39 11.20 1.34
C LEU A 36 -8.65 10.34 1.31
N VAL A 37 -8.88 9.55 2.37
CA VAL A 37 -10.13 8.79 2.56
C VAL A 37 -11.32 9.75 2.66
N ALA A 38 -11.24 10.80 3.49
CA ALA A 38 -12.28 11.82 3.59
C ALA A 38 -12.51 12.58 2.27
N ALA A 39 -11.49 12.68 1.41
CA ALA A 39 -11.62 13.28 0.08
C ALA A 39 -12.24 12.34 -0.97
N GLY A 40 -12.48 11.07 -0.62
CA GLY A 40 -13.20 10.09 -1.42
C GLY A 40 -12.34 9.01 -2.08
N ALA A 41 -11.11 8.78 -1.61
CA ALA A 41 -10.31 7.62 -2.02
C ALA A 41 -10.92 6.32 -1.47
N ASP A 42 -10.99 5.28 -2.31
CA ASP A 42 -11.54 3.98 -1.93
C ASP A 42 -10.47 2.99 -1.46
N CYS A 43 -9.22 3.16 -1.91
CA CYS A 43 -8.06 2.36 -1.51
C CYS A 43 -6.79 3.21 -1.61
N LEU A 44 -5.85 2.99 -0.69
CA LEU A 44 -4.54 3.66 -0.70
C LEU A 44 -3.43 2.61 -0.72
N VAL A 45 -2.48 2.76 -1.64
CA VAL A 45 -1.32 1.86 -1.79
C VAL A 45 -0.04 2.69 -1.74
N GLY A 46 0.78 2.43 -0.74
CA GLY A 46 2.03 3.12 -0.48
C GLY A 46 3.26 2.33 -0.90
N HIS A 47 4.26 3.07 -1.36
CA HIS A 47 5.60 2.61 -1.73
C HIS A 47 6.64 3.57 -1.12
N HIS A 48 7.93 3.40 -1.48
CA HIS A 48 9.13 4.16 -1.06
C HIS A 48 9.90 3.60 0.15
N THR A 49 9.23 3.10 1.17
CA THR A 49 9.89 2.73 2.44
C THR A 49 10.91 1.59 2.34
N HIS A 50 10.95 0.85 1.22
CA HIS A 50 11.71 -0.39 1.02
C HIS A 50 11.38 -1.55 1.97
N THR A 51 10.51 -1.30 2.96
CA THR A 51 10.11 -2.23 4.01
C THR A 51 8.60 -2.42 3.99
N ALA A 52 8.16 -3.66 4.21
CA ALA A 52 6.76 -3.97 4.44
C ALA A 52 6.23 -3.24 5.68
N HIS A 53 5.13 -2.51 5.51
CA HIS A 53 4.37 -1.90 6.61
C HIS A 53 3.10 -2.69 6.90
N PRO A 54 2.50 -2.53 8.09
CA PRO A 54 1.16 -3.02 8.33
C PRO A 54 0.14 -2.33 7.43
N SER A 55 -0.93 -3.05 7.08
CA SER A 55 -2.14 -2.48 6.49
C SER A 55 -3.20 -2.20 7.54
N GLU A 56 -4.08 -1.23 7.30
CA GLU A 56 -5.23 -0.98 8.18
C GLU A 56 -6.48 -0.59 7.39
N TRP A 57 -7.63 -0.65 8.05
CA TRP A 57 -8.88 -0.11 7.51
C TRP A 57 -9.18 1.26 8.14
N VAL A 58 -9.37 2.28 7.30
CA VAL A 58 -9.73 3.63 7.75
C VAL A 58 -11.07 4.00 7.15
N GLN A 59 -12.09 4.21 7.99
CA GLN A 59 -13.47 4.51 7.57
C GLN A 59 -14.00 3.53 6.51
N GLY A 60 -13.73 2.24 6.71
CA GLY A 60 -14.16 1.19 5.78
C GLY A 60 -13.36 1.12 4.47
N ARG A 61 -12.21 1.81 4.36
CA ARG A 61 -11.32 1.75 3.18
C ARG A 61 -10.00 1.07 3.52
N PRO A 62 -9.51 0.12 2.69
CA PRO A 62 -8.21 -0.52 2.92
C PRO A 62 -7.06 0.44 2.61
N VAL A 63 -6.03 0.39 3.45
CA VAL A 63 -4.84 1.22 3.37
C VAL A 63 -3.61 0.34 3.53
N PHE A 64 -2.75 0.34 2.53
CA PHE A 64 -1.46 -0.34 2.54
C PHE A 64 -0.38 0.74 2.60
N TYR A 65 0.29 0.91 3.74
CA TYR A 65 1.21 2.04 3.94
C TYR A 65 2.52 1.91 3.16
N GLY A 66 2.99 0.69 2.96
CA GLY A 66 4.24 0.35 2.31
C GLY A 66 4.25 -1.13 1.97
N LEU A 67 4.32 -1.47 0.68
CA LEU A 67 4.40 -2.88 0.25
C LEU A 67 5.80 -3.49 0.38
N GLY A 68 6.84 -2.69 0.59
CA GLY A 68 8.23 -3.14 0.52
C GLY A 68 8.71 -3.27 -0.93
N ASN A 69 9.76 -4.06 -1.12
CA ASN A 69 10.40 -4.28 -2.42
C ASN A 69 9.72 -5.40 -3.24
N PHE A 70 10.05 -5.51 -4.53
CA PHE A 70 9.61 -6.65 -5.38
C PHE A 70 10.80 -7.40 -6.01
N ILE A 71 11.68 -6.74 -6.77
CA ILE A 71 12.80 -7.38 -7.51
C ILE A 71 14.19 -6.81 -7.11
N PHE A 72 14.26 -5.92 -6.11
CA PHE A 72 15.54 -5.29 -5.71
C PHE A 72 16.37 -6.18 -4.79
N ASP A 73 17.71 -6.08 -4.88
CA ASP A 73 18.61 -6.72 -3.93
C ASP A 73 18.41 -6.09 -2.53
N PRO A 74 17.95 -6.87 -1.53
CA PRO A 74 17.80 -6.34 -0.19
C PRO A 74 19.18 -6.12 0.45
N VAL A 75 19.66 -4.87 0.41
CA VAL A 75 20.86 -4.46 1.17
C VAL A 75 20.71 -4.71 2.69
N ARG A 76 19.45 -4.73 3.18
CA ARG A 76 19.11 -4.98 4.58
C ARG A 76 18.18 -6.19 4.70
N PRO A 77 18.36 -7.07 5.71
CA PRO A 77 17.48 -8.23 5.91
C PRO A 77 15.99 -7.87 6.04
N LEU A 78 15.68 -6.73 6.65
CA LEU A 78 14.30 -6.25 6.82
C LEU A 78 13.61 -5.86 5.49
N ASN A 79 14.38 -5.55 4.45
CA ASN A 79 13.87 -5.21 3.12
C ASN A 79 13.58 -6.46 2.26
N ALA A 80 13.98 -7.65 2.73
CA ALA A 80 13.73 -8.90 2.03
C ALA A 80 12.26 -9.34 2.16
N ALA A 81 11.58 -8.95 3.24
CA ALA A 81 10.16 -9.22 3.42
C ALA A 81 9.32 -8.12 2.78
N ALA A 82 8.33 -8.51 1.98
CA ALA A 82 7.45 -7.60 1.27
C ALA A 82 6.04 -8.19 1.11
N TRP A 83 5.14 -7.37 0.59
CA TRP A 83 3.78 -7.74 0.27
C TRP A 83 3.56 -7.71 -1.23
N LEU A 84 3.06 -8.81 -1.79
CA LEU A 84 2.42 -8.82 -3.10
C LEU A 84 0.92 -8.57 -2.90
N LEU A 85 0.46 -7.37 -3.27
CA LEU A 85 -0.94 -6.99 -3.23
C LEU A 85 -1.63 -7.39 -4.54
N ARG A 86 -2.54 -8.36 -4.47
CA ARG A 86 -3.49 -8.67 -5.53
C ARG A 86 -4.80 -7.95 -5.26
N MET A 87 -5.30 -7.20 -6.25
CA MET A 87 -6.60 -6.54 -6.18
C MET A 87 -7.45 -6.92 -7.39
N ASP A 88 -8.69 -7.30 -7.13
CA ASP A 88 -9.74 -7.48 -8.13
C ASP A 88 -10.70 -6.28 -7.97
N VAL A 89 -10.67 -5.36 -8.94
CA VAL A 89 -11.42 -4.10 -8.90
C VAL A 89 -12.61 -4.19 -9.83
N THR A 90 -13.82 -3.99 -9.30
CA THR A 90 -15.05 -3.86 -10.09
C THR A 90 -15.55 -2.42 -10.05
N ARG A 91 -16.75 -2.17 -10.59
CA ARG A 91 -17.37 -0.85 -10.53
C ARG A 91 -17.73 -0.42 -9.09
N ASP A 92 -18.02 -1.38 -8.22
CA ASP A 92 -18.63 -1.12 -6.91
C ASP A 92 -17.77 -1.60 -5.74
N THR A 93 -16.83 -2.50 -5.98
CA THR A 93 -16.07 -3.18 -4.92
C THR A 93 -14.60 -3.37 -5.30
N ILE A 94 -13.75 -3.38 -4.27
CA ILE A 94 -12.37 -3.83 -4.33
C ILE A 94 -12.26 -5.07 -3.44
N HIS A 95 -11.99 -6.21 -4.05
CA HIS A 95 -11.51 -7.37 -3.32
C HIS A 95 -9.99 -7.39 -3.39
N TYR A 96 -9.33 -7.74 -2.29
CA TYR A 96 -7.89 -7.81 -2.26
C TYR A 96 -7.38 -8.99 -1.45
N ARG A 97 -6.17 -9.42 -1.78
CA ARG A 97 -5.39 -10.37 -1.00
C ARG A 97 -3.95 -9.88 -0.91
N LEU A 98 -3.42 -9.89 0.30
CA LEU A 98 -1.99 -9.67 0.54
C LEU A 98 -1.31 -11.03 0.61
N HIS A 99 -0.31 -11.22 -0.22
CA HIS A 99 0.56 -12.38 -0.19
C HIS A 99 1.91 -11.97 0.42
N PRO A 100 2.36 -12.60 1.50
CA PRO A 100 3.71 -12.39 1.97
C PRO A 100 4.68 -12.92 0.90
N ILE A 101 5.67 -12.10 0.56
CA ILE A 101 6.76 -12.51 -0.31
C ILE A 101 8.09 -12.28 0.40
N ARG A 102 9.08 -13.08 0.00
CA ARG A 102 10.47 -12.88 0.38
C ARG A 102 11.33 -12.77 -0.85
N ILE A 103 12.20 -11.78 -0.89
CA ILE A 103 13.17 -11.58 -1.96
C ILE A 103 14.45 -12.32 -1.59
N ILE A 104 14.86 -13.22 -2.47
CA ILE A 104 16.11 -13.99 -2.36
C ILE A 104 16.80 -13.87 -3.72
N ASP A 105 18.03 -13.37 -3.74
CA ASP A 105 18.82 -13.16 -4.96
C ASP A 105 18.03 -12.41 -6.05
N CYS A 106 17.48 -11.24 -5.69
CA CYS A 106 16.63 -10.40 -6.53
C CYS A 106 15.35 -11.08 -7.07
N THR A 107 14.98 -12.25 -6.54
CA THR A 107 13.82 -13.03 -6.98
C THR A 107 12.75 -13.03 -5.90
N PRO A 108 11.55 -12.47 -6.16
CA PRO A 108 10.43 -12.56 -5.24
C PRO A 108 9.89 -14.00 -5.21
N ARG A 109 9.77 -14.56 -4.01
CA ARG A 109 9.18 -15.88 -3.76
C ARG A 109 7.97 -15.72 -2.84
N LEU A 110 6.87 -16.38 -3.21
CA LEU A 110 5.72 -16.53 -2.32
C LEU A 110 6.13 -17.41 -1.13
N HIS A 111 5.71 -16.99 0.06
CA HIS A 111 5.86 -17.76 1.29
C HIS A 111 4.53 -18.42 1.69
#